data_AF-A0A2E0LWV7-F1
#
_entry.id   AF-A0A2E0LWV7-F1
#
_cell.length_a   1.000
_cell.length_b   1.000
_cell.length_c   1.000
_cell.angle_alpha   90.00
_cell.angle_beta   90.00
_cell.angle_gamma   90.00
#
_symmetry.space_group_name_H-M   'P 1'
#
loop_
_entity.id
_entity.type
_entity.pdbx_description
1 polymer ?
#
loop_
_entity_poly.entity_id
_entity_poly.type
_entity_poly.pdbx_seq_one_letter_code
_entity_poly.pdbx_strand_id
1 'polypeptide(L)'
;MLLRNKQKLQFSILVFCNGRWTTHTNLTDKDLAIKRAREMAKTDRSAEAIRVMQYQNNIRGGRIETELLHIDRPEAHQSQAYQVGFVEAVDVCNSIDDFFKLDARRATEALLRPYLGAQSLTATEFLHISGYQREIDRYGTLIESGIYRVARLQGPKLGMEIKERQEALFEYAETIQKNARTFAKSRDKLPKLEEQDFVKVQWALDGKVEPDQIDFYLTAIVCQHLTTYRAMMDKLEEVVLKLAATNDKGMAILDRIFADAIFSPGVLRDLVGPQVSLLAQVELTIEIMTGQYRGKTPFGGQCLALVSELMSHGKCPETAAAFRYHLIRSLASDTPFDRRENEPRLELGKLEQIALQLKTMAILQPDMPAIHEAIERRRRRLHNDM
;
A
#
# COMPACT_ATOMS: atom_id res chain seq x y z
N MET A 1 -14.84 -22.10 53.46
CA MET A 1 -13.48 -21.74 53.02
C MET A 1 -13.58 -21.17 51.60
N LEU A 2 -13.70 -19.84 51.47
CA LEU A 2 -13.91 -19.16 50.19
C LEU A 2 -12.59 -19.07 49.42
N LEU A 3 -12.48 -19.81 48.31
CA LEU A 3 -11.38 -19.68 47.35
C LEU A 3 -11.44 -18.29 46.70
N ARG A 4 -10.58 -17.37 47.15
CA ARG A 4 -10.28 -16.12 46.46
C ARG A 4 -9.72 -16.46 45.08
N ASN A 5 -10.53 -16.28 44.04
CA ASN A 5 -10.08 -16.30 42.66
C ASN A 5 -9.12 -15.11 42.45
N LYS A 6 -7.82 -15.31 42.68
CA LYS A 6 -6.80 -14.29 42.39
C LYS A 6 -6.88 -13.99 40.90
N GLN A 7 -7.25 -12.76 40.54
CA GLN A 7 -7.15 -12.28 39.17
C GLN A 7 -5.72 -12.51 38.68
N LYS A 8 -5.57 -13.34 37.65
CA LYS A 8 -4.26 -13.70 37.11
C LYS A 8 -3.80 -12.55 36.21
N LEU A 9 -2.93 -11.71 36.74
CA LEU A 9 -2.25 -10.67 35.97
C LEU A 9 -1.15 -11.32 35.13
N GLN A 10 -1.09 -10.96 33.86
CA GLN A 10 -0.05 -11.38 32.93
C GLN A 10 0.55 -10.13 32.28
N PHE A 11 1.87 -10.10 32.18
CA PHE A 11 2.62 -9.00 31.56
C PHE A 11 3.35 -9.55 30.33
N SER A 12 3.08 -9.03 29.15
CA SER A 12 3.74 -9.48 27.92
C SER A 12 4.66 -8.38 27.40
N ILE A 13 5.89 -8.77 27.09
CA ILE A 13 6.82 -7.94 26.35
C ILE A 13 6.56 -8.19 24.86
N LEU A 14 6.16 -7.13 24.16
CA LEU A 14 5.96 -7.12 22.71
C LEU A 14 7.15 -6.43 22.04
N VAL A 15 7.62 -6.98 20.93
CA VAL A 15 8.68 -6.40 20.11
C VAL A 15 8.12 -6.10 18.73
N PHE A 16 8.32 -4.87 18.26
CA PHE A 16 8.04 -4.46 16.90
C PHE A 16 9.28 -4.70 16.05
N CYS A 17 9.15 -5.52 15.02
CA CYS A 17 10.20 -5.76 14.04
C CYS A 17 9.56 -6.13 12.70
N ASN A 18 10.11 -5.64 11.60
CA ASN A 18 9.59 -5.85 10.25
C ASN A 18 8.10 -5.51 10.12
N GLY A 19 7.69 -4.37 10.71
CA GLY A 19 6.31 -3.88 10.63
C GLY A 19 5.27 -4.66 11.43
N ARG A 20 5.69 -5.55 12.35
CA ARG A 20 4.76 -6.37 13.14
C ARG A 20 5.12 -6.40 14.63
N TRP A 21 4.09 -6.34 15.47
CA TRP A 21 4.22 -6.65 16.89
C TRP A 21 4.20 -8.16 17.11
N THR A 22 5.23 -8.67 17.77
CA THR A 22 5.32 -10.08 18.17
C THR A 22 5.48 -10.19 19.68
N THR A 23 4.85 -11.20 20.29
CA THR A 23 5.04 -11.46 21.72
C THR A 23 6.38 -12.15 21.92
N HIS A 24 7.30 -11.45 22.58
CA HIS A 24 8.61 -12.02 22.89
C HIS A 24 8.54 -12.91 24.13
N THR A 25 7.89 -12.45 25.21
CA THR A 25 7.82 -13.20 26.47
C THR A 25 6.63 -12.76 27.30
N ASN A 26 6.06 -13.71 28.05
CA ASN A 26 5.02 -13.47 29.05
C ASN A 26 5.58 -13.68 30.46
N LEU A 27 5.24 -12.80 31.39
CA LEU A 27 5.70 -12.77 32.77
C LEU A 27 4.51 -12.55 33.72
N THR A 28 4.70 -12.88 34.99
CA THR A 28 3.71 -12.67 36.07
C THR A 28 4.09 -11.55 37.02
N ASP A 29 5.27 -10.96 36.84
CA ASP A 29 5.81 -9.86 37.63
C ASP A 29 5.98 -8.61 36.75
N LYS A 30 5.40 -7.49 37.19
CA LYS A 30 5.38 -6.21 36.49
C LYS A 30 6.79 -5.60 36.38
N ASP A 31 7.51 -5.55 37.49
CA ASP A 31 8.79 -4.85 37.57
C ASP A 31 9.86 -5.62 36.81
N LEU A 32 9.80 -6.95 36.86
CA LEU A 32 10.64 -7.81 36.03
C LEU A 32 10.38 -7.61 34.54
N ALA A 33 9.12 -7.48 34.12
CA ALA A 33 8.76 -7.24 32.72
C ALA A 33 9.28 -5.89 32.21
N ILE A 34 9.11 -4.83 33.00
CA ILE A 34 9.63 -3.49 32.68
C ILE A 34 11.16 -3.49 32.64
N LYS A 35 11.82 -4.11 33.62
CA LYS A 35 13.29 -4.19 33.67
C LYS A 35 13.84 -4.92 32.44
N ARG A 36 13.27 -6.08 32.10
CA ARG A 36 13.70 -6.89 30.96
C ARG A 36 13.43 -6.18 29.63
N ALA A 37 12.30 -5.49 29.49
CA ALA A 37 12.02 -4.67 28.31
C ALA A 37 13.06 -3.54 28.13
N ARG A 38 13.46 -2.87 29.22
CA ARG A 38 14.52 -1.84 29.19
C ARG A 38 15.90 -2.41 28.88
N GLU A 39 16.22 -3.63 29.34
CA GLU A 39 17.46 -4.33 28.99
C GLU A 39 17.46 -4.73 27.50
N MET A 40 16.36 -5.31 27.01
CA MET A 40 16.18 -5.64 25.59
C MET A 40 16.30 -4.41 24.70
N ALA A 41 15.77 -3.27 25.14
CA ALA A 41 15.91 -2.01 24.41
C ALA A 41 17.36 -1.51 24.29
N LYS A 42 18.31 -2.08 25.05
CA LYS A 42 19.74 -1.78 24.92
C LYS A 42 20.47 -2.82 24.07
N THR A 43 20.06 -4.09 24.16
CA THR A 43 20.81 -5.21 23.58
C THR A 43 20.27 -5.70 22.23
N ASP A 44 18.96 -5.65 22.00
CA ASP A 44 18.33 -6.23 20.80
C ASP A 44 18.31 -5.21 19.66
N ARG A 45 19.31 -5.25 18.78
CA ARG A 45 19.45 -4.28 17.67
C ARG A 45 18.37 -4.40 16.60
N SER A 46 17.57 -5.48 16.60
CA SER A 46 16.52 -5.73 15.61
C SER A 46 15.13 -5.20 16.01
N ALA A 47 14.97 -4.83 17.29
CA ALA A 47 13.73 -4.28 17.81
C ALA A 47 13.58 -2.80 17.45
N GLU A 48 12.64 -2.50 16.55
CA GLU A 48 12.25 -1.13 16.15
C GLU A 48 11.48 -0.41 17.26
N ALA A 49 10.69 -1.15 18.04
CA ALA A 49 10.03 -0.66 19.26
C ALA A 49 9.78 -1.83 20.23
N ILE A 50 9.68 -1.52 21.52
CA ILE A 50 9.38 -2.50 22.57
C ILE A 50 8.25 -1.96 23.45
N ARG A 51 7.25 -2.80 23.71
CA ARG A 51 6.12 -2.49 24.60
C ARG A 51 5.96 -3.52 25.69
N VAL A 52 5.39 -3.09 26.82
CA VAL A 52 4.95 -3.99 27.89
C VAL A 52 3.45 -3.83 28.06
N MET A 53 2.70 -4.90 27.79
CA MET A 53 1.26 -4.95 27.96
C MET A 53 0.91 -5.71 29.24
N GLN A 54 0.06 -5.13 30.06
CA GLN A 54 -0.61 -5.82 31.16
C GLN A 54 -1.95 -6.36 30.67
N TYR A 55 -2.23 -7.60 31.02
CA TYR A 55 -3.46 -8.29 30.74
C TYR A 55 -4.11 -8.75 32.03
N GLN A 56 -5.37 -8.35 32.20
CA GLN A 56 -6.19 -8.72 33.34
C GLN A 56 -7.49 -9.35 32.86
N ASN A 57 -7.74 -10.58 33.30
CA ASN A 57 -9.02 -11.23 33.03
C ASN A 57 -10.09 -10.64 33.94
N ASN A 58 -11.16 -10.13 33.34
CA ASN A 58 -12.36 -9.70 34.02
C ASN A 58 -13.18 -10.92 34.46
N ILE A 59 -13.86 -10.79 35.60
CA ILE A 59 -14.74 -11.82 36.17
C ILE A 59 -15.90 -12.17 35.21
N ARG A 60 -16.25 -11.25 34.28
CA ARG A 60 -17.27 -11.45 33.23
C ARG A 60 -16.73 -11.96 31.89
N GLY A 61 -15.50 -12.46 31.83
CA GLY A 61 -14.92 -13.09 30.62
C GLY A 61 -14.27 -12.14 29.61
N GLY A 62 -14.26 -10.82 29.86
CA GLY A 62 -13.48 -9.85 29.06
C GLY A 62 -12.01 -9.78 29.48
N ARG A 63 -11.12 -9.31 28.60
CA ARG A 63 -9.70 -9.04 28.90
C ARG A 63 -9.46 -7.53 28.88
N ILE A 64 -8.95 -6.99 29.98
CA ILE A 64 -8.49 -5.59 30.03
C ILE A 64 -7.02 -5.57 29.67
N GLU A 65 -6.66 -4.72 28.71
CA GLU A 65 -5.30 -4.54 28.22
C GLU A 65 -4.81 -3.14 28.60
N THR A 66 -3.61 -3.03 29.17
CA THR A 66 -3.04 -1.74 29.58
C THR A 66 -1.58 -1.68 29.17
N GLU A 67 -1.20 -0.67 28.39
CA GLU A 67 0.20 -0.42 28.04
C GLU A 67 0.92 0.19 29.25
N LEU A 68 1.97 -0.48 29.72
CA LEU A 68 2.76 -0.06 30.89
C LEU A 68 4.04 0.68 30.50
N LEU A 69 4.57 0.40 29.31
CA LEU A 69 5.82 0.93 28.81
C LEU A 69 5.81 0.85 27.29
N HIS A 70 6.34 1.89 26.64
CA HIS A 70 6.62 1.91 25.22
C HIS A 70 7.98 2.59 25.02
N ILE A 71 8.89 1.92 24.31
CA ILE A 71 10.22 2.42 23.96
C ILE A 71 10.35 2.33 22.43
N ASP A 72 10.41 3.48 21.77
CA ASP A 72 10.75 3.56 20.35
C ASP A 72 12.27 3.51 20.17
N ARG A 73 12.74 2.77 19.16
CA ARG A 73 14.16 2.64 18.81
C ARG A 73 14.41 3.05 17.35
N PRO A 74 14.45 4.37 17.07
CA PRO A 74 14.67 4.86 15.71
C PRO A 74 16.03 4.43 15.11
N GLU A 75 17.01 4.08 15.95
CA GLU A 75 18.35 3.65 15.51
C GLU A 75 18.42 2.16 15.12
N ALA A 76 17.45 1.33 15.53
CA ALA A 76 17.40 -0.09 15.13
C ALA A 76 17.08 -0.27 13.62
N HIS A 77 16.64 0.80 12.95
CA HIS A 77 16.37 0.86 11.52
C HIS A 77 17.62 0.69 10.62
N GLN A 78 18.83 0.63 11.20
CA GLN A 78 20.09 0.77 10.46
C GLN A 78 20.68 -0.50 9.83
N SER A 79 19.94 -1.60 9.66
CA SER A 79 20.51 -2.75 8.93
C SER A 79 19.56 -3.56 8.06
N GLN A 80 18.44 -2.99 7.61
CA GLN A 80 17.68 -3.65 6.55
C GLN A 80 18.25 -3.24 5.20
N ALA A 81 19.12 -4.09 4.64
CA ALA A 81 19.47 -4.01 3.24
C ALA A 81 18.23 -4.37 2.43
N TYR A 82 17.60 -3.37 1.80
CA TYR A 82 16.50 -3.60 0.89
C TYR A 82 17.02 -4.25 -0.39
N GLN A 83 16.28 -5.24 -0.90
CA GLN A 83 16.53 -5.82 -2.21
C GLN A 83 15.49 -5.32 -3.19
N VAL A 84 15.90 -5.14 -4.45
CA VAL A 84 14.98 -4.82 -5.52
C VAL A 84 14.01 -5.98 -5.72
N GLY A 85 12.73 -5.65 -5.78
CA GLY A 85 11.66 -6.58 -6.05
C GLY A 85 11.68 -7.10 -7.49
N PHE A 86 10.62 -7.83 -7.84
CA PHE A 86 10.50 -8.47 -9.14
C PHE A 86 9.32 -7.87 -9.92
N VAL A 87 9.53 -7.70 -11.21
CA VAL A 87 8.50 -7.31 -12.17
C VAL A 87 8.70 -8.12 -13.45
N GLU A 88 7.59 -8.63 -14.00
CA GLU A 88 7.58 -9.51 -15.18
C GLU A 88 7.62 -8.72 -16.48
N ALA A 89 6.86 -7.63 -16.53
CA ALA A 89 6.76 -6.76 -17.68
C ALA A 89 6.61 -5.32 -17.22
N VAL A 90 7.21 -4.40 -17.97
CA VAL A 90 7.05 -2.96 -17.81
C VAL A 90 6.89 -2.37 -19.20
N ASP A 91 5.94 -1.48 -19.36
CA ASP A 91 5.74 -0.74 -20.60
C ASP A 91 6.89 0.24 -20.83
N VAL A 92 7.11 0.61 -22.08
CA VAL A 92 8.25 1.46 -22.45
C VAL A 92 7.98 2.91 -22.04
N CYS A 93 8.90 3.49 -21.26
CA CYS A 93 8.90 4.92 -20.97
C CYS A 93 9.66 5.68 -22.06
N ASN A 94 8.98 6.36 -22.96
CA ASN A 94 9.60 7.16 -24.03
C ASN A 94 9.99 8.57 -23.55
N SER A 95 9.36 9.06 -22.48
CA SER A 95 9.68 10.35 -21.88
C SER A 95 9.64 10.30 -20.34
N ILE A 96 10.00 11.42 -19.73
CA ILE A 96 9.91 11.61 -18.28
C ILE A 96 8.45 11.50 -17.81
N ASP A 97 7.49 11.99 -18.58
CA ASP A 97 6.06 11.97 -18.22
C ASP A 97 5.52 10.55 -18.06
N ASP A 98 6.11 9.59 -18.78
CA ASP A 98 5.73 8.18 -18.68
C ASP A 98 6.03 7.58 -17.30
N PHE A 99 6.98 8.14 -16.52
CA PHE A 99 7.24 7.69 -15.14
C PHE A 99 6.08 7.98 -14.20
N PHE A 100 5.27 8.98 -14.50
CA PHE A 100 4.11 9.34 -13.69
C PHE A 100 2.84 8.58 -14.09
N LYS A 101 2.88 7.79 -15.17
CA LYS A 101 1.76 6.93 -15.59
C LYS A 101 1.64 5.69 -14.72
N LEU A 102 0.43 5.14 -14.67
CA LEU A 102 0.07 4.01 -13.80
C LEU A 102 1.04 2.83 -13.90
N ASP A 103 1.40 2.40 -15.11
CA ASP A 103 2.24 1.21 -15.29
C ASP A 103 3.67 1.40 -14.79
N ALA A 104 4.26 2.58 -14.97
CA ALA A 104 5.58 2.90 -14.43
C ALA A 104 5.55 3.03 -12.90
N ARG A 105 4.49 3.61 -12.34
CA ARG A 105 4.33 3.69 -10.88
C ARG A 105 4.09 2.30 -10.26
N ARG A 106 3.33 1.42 -10.91
CA ARG A 106 3.19 0.01 -10.50
C ARG A 106 4.50 -0.76 -10.55
N ALA A 107 5.32 -0.54 -11.58
CA ALA A 107 6.65 -1.10 -11.65
C ALA A 107 7.53 -0.57 -10.50
N THR A 108 7.44 0.72 -10.18
CA THR A 108 8.13 1.34 -9.04
C THR A 108 7.68 0.72 -7.71
N GLU A 109 6.37 0.58 -7.49
CA GLU A 109 5.79 -0.11 -6.33
C GLU A 109 6.28 -1.55 -6.20
N ALA A 110 6.34 -2.30 -7.31
CA ALA A 110 6.81 -3.68 -7.30
C ALA A 110 8.31 -3.80 -7.02
N LEU A 111 9.13 -2.94 -7.64
CA LEU A 111 10.59 -2.96 -7.53
C LEU A 111 11.08 -2.42 -6.19
N LEU A 112 10.42 -1.39 -5.64
CA LEU A 112 10.83 -0.75 -4.38
C LEU A 112 9.94 -1.16 -3.19
N ARG A 113 9.06 -2.16 -3.38
CA ARG A 113 8.10 -2.64 -2.37
C ARG A 113 8.67 -2.75 -0.95
N PRO A 114 9.86 -3.36 -0.72
CA PRO A 114 10.38 -3.50 0.65
C PRO A 114 10.68 -2.15 1.30
N TYR A 115 11.24 -1.21 0.54
CA TYR A 115 11.54 0.15 1.01
C TYR A 115 10.27 0.98 1.19
N LEU A 116 9.44 1.06 0.15
CA LEU A 116 8.20 1.85 0.17
C LEU A 116 7.25 1.38 1.29
N GLY A 117 7.11 0.06 1.46
CA GLY A 117 6.32 -0.51 2.55
C GLY A 117 6.87 -0.20 3.94
N ALA A 118 8.19 -0.29 4.14
CA ALA A 118 8.83 0.03 5.42
C ALA A 118 8.69 1.52 5.79
N GLN A 119 8.67 2.40 4.78
CA GLN A 119 8.54 3.85 4.96
C GLN A 119 7.07 4.33 4.88
N SER A 120 6.11 3.43 4.66
CA SER A 120 4.70 3.78 4.40
C SER A 120 4.57 4.86 3.31
N LEU A 121 5.21 4.63 2.16
CA LEU A 121 5.22 5.55 1.01
C LEU A 121 4.53 4.93 -0.19
N THR A 122 3.85 5.76 -0.96
CA THR A 122 3.44 5.45 -2.32
C THR A 122 4.51 5.82 -3.34
N ALA A 123 4.49 5.21 -4.52
CA ALA A 123 5.34 5.55 -5.65
C ALA A 123 5.12 7.02 -6.07
N THR A 124 3.88 7.50 -6.05
CA THR A 124 3.58 8.92 -6.28
C THR A 124 4.29 9.83 -5.27
N GLU A 125 4.23 9.56 -3.98
CA GLU A 125 4.99 10.34 -2.98
C GLU A 125 6.51 10.27 -3.24
N PHE A 126 7.02 9.09 -3.53
CA PHE A 126 8.45 8.88 -3.81
C PHE A 126 8.94 9.69 -5.03
N LEU A 127 8.15 9.75 -6.10
CA LEU A 127 8.50 10.48 -7.32
C LEU A 127 8.45 12.01 -7.15
N HIS A 128 7.66 12.53 -6.21
CA HIS A 128 7.47 13.98 -6.03
C HIS A 128 8.25 14.59 -4.86
N ILE A 129 8.70 13.79 -3.88
CA ILE A 129 9.33 14.29 -2.65
C ILE A 129 10.82 13.97 -2.59
N SER A 130 11.65 15.01 -2.76
CA SER A 130 13.12 14.89 -2.74
C SER A 130 13.71 14.47 -1.40
N GLY A 131 12.95 14.55 -0.31
CA GLY A 131 13.33 13.97 0.99
C GLY A 131 13.50 12.45 0.89
N TYR A 132 12.48 11.77 0.39
CA TYR A 132 12.45 10.31 0.26
C TYR A 132 13.44 9.80 -0.79
N GLN A 133 13.66 10.57 -1.86
CA GLN A 133 14.66 10.24 -2.88
C GLN A 133 16.09 10.29 -2.32
N ARG A 134 16.42 11.30 -1.49
CA ARG A 134 17.74 11.35 -0.83
C ARG A 134 17.91 10.31 0.26
N GLU A 135 16.80 9.89 0.88
CA GLU A 135 16.85 8.86 1.91
C GLU A 135 17.14 7.49 1.30
N ILE A 136 16.53 7.15 0.16
CA ILE A 136 16.74 5.85 -0.47
C ILE A 136 18.21 5.64 -0.92
N ASP A 137 18.91 6.71 -1.29
CA ASP A 137 20.34 6.68 -1.66
C ASP A 137 21.23 6.14 -0.53
N ARG A 138 20.77 6.23 0.72
CA ARG A 138 21.50 5.69 1.89
C ARG A 138 21.51 4.17 1.94
N TYR A 139 20.62 3.52 1.20
CA TYR A 139 20.50 2.05 1.15
C TYR A 139 21.30 1.44 -0.01
N GLY A 140 22.25 2.20 -0.57
CA GLY A 140 23.18 1.72 -1.60
C GLY A 140 22.53 1.66 -2.98
N THR A 141 22.71 0.54 -3.68
CA THR A 141 22.47 0.45 -5.13
C THR A 141 21.03 0.11 -5.52
N LEU A 142 20.05 0.45 -4.68
CA LEU A 142 18.66 -0.02 -4.84
C LEU A 142 18.01 0.58 -6.10
N ILE A 143 18.19 1.88 -6.33
CA ILE A 143 17.64 2.57 -7.50
C ILE A 143 18.34 2.09 -8.79
N GLU A 144 19.65 1.96 -8.77
CA GLU A 144 20.45 1.49 -9.91
C GLU A 144 20.05 0.08 -10.32
N SER A 145 19.83 -0.79 -9.33
CA SER A 145 19.38 -2.16 -9.56
C SER A 145 17.95 -2.22 -10.12
N GLY A 146 17.07 -1.31 -9.66
CA GLY A 146 15.72 -1.16 -10.19
C GLY A 146 15.71 -0.69 -11.65
N ILE A 147 16.49 0.36 -11.95
CA ILE A 147 16.64 0.89 -13.30
C ILE A 147 17.24 -0.17 -14.23
N TYR A 148 18.27 -0.89 -13.80
CA TYR A 148 18.84 -2.00 -14.57
C TYR A 148 17.80 -3.08 -14.89
N ARG A 149 16.93 -3.43 -13.92
CA ARG A 149 15.84 -4.39 -14.14
C ARG A 149 14.87 -3.92 -15.21
N VAL A 150 14.47 -2.64 -15.17
CA VAL A 150 13.57 -2.05 -16.18
C VAL A 150 14.25 -1.98 -17.55
N ALA A 151 15.53 -1.60 -17.60
CA ALA A 151 16.31 -1.56 -18.84
C ALA A 151 16.37 -2.93 -19.53
N ARG A 152 16.54 -4.02 -18.77
CA ARG A 152 16.51 -5.39 -19.30
C ARG A 152 15.16 -5.78 -19.92
N LEU A 153 14.05 -5.21 -19.43
CA LEU A 153 12.71 -5.49 -19.94
C LEU A 153 12.34 -4.60 -21.13
N GLN A 154 12.83 -3.35 -21.15
CA GLN A 154 12.50 -2.37 -22.20
C GLN A 154 13.48 -2.40 -23.38
N GLY A 155 14.77 -2.67 -23.15
CA GLY A 155 15.81 -2.67 -24.20
C GLY A 155 15.43 -3.54 -25.41
N PRO A 156 15.08 -4.83 -25.22
CA PRO A 156 14.65 -5.68 -26.33
C PRO A 156 13.39 -5.19 -27.06
N LYS A 157 12.46 -4.54 -26.35
CA LYS A 157 11.24 -3.97 -26.96
C LYS A 157 11.55 -2.77 -27.86
N LEU A 158 12.64 -2.07 -27.58
CA LEU A 158 13.12 -0.89 -28.30
C LEU A 158 14.18 -1.20 -29.35
N GLY A 159 14.70 -2.45 -29.40
CA GLY A 159 15.87 -2.78 -30.21
C GLY A 159 17.14 -2.08 -29.75
N MET A 160 17.21 -1.66 -28.47
CA MET A 160 18.35 -0.99 -27.86
C MET A 160 19.16 -1.94 -27.00
N GLU A 161 20.46 -1.65 -26.87
CA GLU A 161 21.30 -2.34 -25.89
C GLU A 161 20.87 -2.00 -24.46
N ILE A 162 20.98 -2.98 -23.55
CA ILE A 162 20.53 -2.81 -22.15
C ILE A 162 21.22 -1.62 -21.49
N LYS A 163 22.53 -1.43 -21.76
CA LYS A 163 23.32 -0.33 -21.19
C LYS A 163 22.84 1.04 -21.69
N GLU A 164 22.60 1.17 -23.00
CA GLU A 164 22.07 2.40 -23.60
C GLU A 164 20.70 2.74 -23.01
N ARG A 165 19.84 1.74 -22.85
CA ARG A 165 18.52 1.95 -22.24
C ARG A 165 18.63 2.31 -20.75
N GLN A 166 19.58 1.71 -20.04
CA GLN A 166 19.85 2.00 -18.64
C GLN A 166 20.29 3.46 -18.45
N GLU A 167 21.18 3.95 -19.29
CA GLU A 167 21.66 5.35 -19.28
C GLU A 167 20.49 6.33 -19.50
N ALA A 168 19.63 6.09 -20.51
CA ALA A 168 18.44 6.91 -20.74
C ALA A 168 17.47 6.94 -19.53
N LEU A 169 17.25 5.79 -18.88
CA LEU A 169 16.41 5.71 -17.69
C LEU A 169 17.01 6.45 -16.49
N PHE A 170 18.34 6.46 -16.34
CA PHE A 170 19.02 7.27 -15.32
C PHE A 170 18.83 8.76 -15.56
N GLU A 171 18.98 9.24 -16.79
CA GLU A 171 18.76 10.65 -17.14
C GLU A 171 17.33 11.11 -16.79
N TYR A 172 16.33 10.25 -17.04
CA TYR A 172 14.95 10.53 -16.62
C TYR A 172 14.83 10.59 -15.10
N ALA A 173 15.41 9.64 -14.37
CA ALA A 173 15.39 9.62 -12.91
C ALA A 173 16.06 10.86 -12.30
N GLU A 174 17.21 11.28 -12.83
CA GLU A 174 17.91 12.50 -12.41
C GLU A 174 17.06 13.76 -12.63
N THR A 175 16.32 13.80 -13.75
CA THR A 175 15.40 14.92 -14.05
C THR A 175 14.23 14.95 -13.07
N ILE A 176 13.63 13.80 -12.75
CA ILE A 176 12.57 13.69 -11.73
C ILE A 176 13.10 14.18 -10.37
N GLN A 177 14.30 13.75 -9.97
CA GLN A 177 14.94 14.22 -8.74
C GLN A 177 15.22 15.72 -8.75
N LYS A 178 15.60 16.28 -9.90
CA LYS A 178 15.81 17.73 -10.06
C LYS A 178 14.49 18.49 -9.90
N ASN A 179 13.39 18.00 -10.46
CA ASN A 179 12.06 18.61 -10.32
C ASN A 179 11.61 18.60 -8.85
N ALA A 180 11.72 17.47 -8.17
CA ALA A 180 11.38 17.34 -6.74
C ALA A 180 12.27 18.22 -5.84
N ARG A 181 13.56 18.39 -6.18
CA ARG A 181 14.47 19.31 -5.48
C ARG A 181 14.11 20.78 -5.73
N THR A 182 13.68 21.11 -6.94
CA THR A 182 13.24 22.47 -7.30
C THR A 182 11.99 22.85 -6.54
N PHE A 183 11.00 21.96 -6.51
CA PHE A 183 9.81 22.10 -5.66
C PHE A 183 10.19 22.30 -4.19
N ALA A 184 11.07 21.46 -3.63
CA ALA A 184 11.46 21.57 -2.22
C ALA A 184 12.13 22.92 -1.87
N LYS A 185 12.81 23.57 -2.83
CA LYS A 185 13.43 24.91 -2.65
C LYS A 185 12.42 26.05 -2.72
N SER A 186 11.34 25.90 -3.49
CA SER A 186 10.33 26.95 -3.68
C SER A 186 9.11 26.78 -2.75
N ARG A 187 8.93 25.60 -2.17
CA ARG A 187 7.87 25.17 -1.24
C ARG A 187 7.38 26.25 -0.27
N ASP A 188 8.27 26.96 0.40
CA ASP A 188 7.88 27.93 1.44
C ASP A 188 7.11 29.14 0.87
N LYS A 189 7.18 29.37 -0.44
CA LYS A 189 6.47 30.43 -1.17
C LYS A 189 5.20 29.94 -1.87
N LEU A 190 4.94 28.63 -1.83
CA LEU A 190 3.81 27.98 -2.48
C LEU A 190 2.62 27.86 -1.52
N PRO A 191 1.38 27.77 -2.04
CA PRO A 191 0.21 27.49 -1.22
C PRO A 191 0.33 26.11 -0.54
N LYS A 192 -0.23 25.99 0.67
CA LYS A 192 -0.24 24.76 1.47
C LYS A 192 -1.66 24.19 1.55
N LEU A 193 -1.78 22.86 1.53
CA LEU A 193 -3.06 22.15 1.64
C LEU A 193 -3.60 22.06 3.08
N GLU A 194 -2.75 22.31 4.09
CA GLU A 194 -3.13 22.35 5.50
C GLU A 194 -4.21 23.42 5.76
N GLU A 195 -4.06 24.59 5.15
CA GLU A 195 -4.82 25.81 5.47
C GLU A 195 -5.97 26.10 4.48
N GLN A 196 -6.02 25.40 3.35
CA GLN A 196 -6.89 25.72 2.22
C GLN A 196 -7.52 24.47 1.61
N ASP A 197 -8.68 24.63 0.98
CA ASP A 197 -9.21 23.61 0.09
C ASP A 197 -8.34 23.49 -1.19
N PHE A 198 -8.38 22.33 -1.83
CA PHE A 198 -7.54 22.04 -3.00
C PHE A 198 -7.75 23.02 -4.15
N VAL A 199 -8.99 23.49 -4.36
CA VAL A 199 -9.32 24.41 -5.45
C VAL A 199 -8.65 25.76 -5.27
N LYS A 200 -8.61 26.30 -4.04
CA LYS A 200 -7.86 27.52 -3.73
C LYS A 200 -6.36 27.33 -3.88
N VAL A 201 -5.81 26.18 -3.48
CA VAL A 201 -4.40 25.84 -3.71
C VAL A 201 -4.10 25.88 -5.21
N GLN A 202 -4.95 25.29 -6.04
CA GLN A 202 -4.79 25.31 -7.49
C GLN A 202 -4.83 26.73 -8.07
N TRP A 203 -5.79 27.55 -7.69
CA TRP A 203 -5.84 28.94 -8.15
C TRP A 203 -4.64 29.76 -7.68
N ALA A 204 -4.17 29.55 -6.45
CA ALA A 204 -3.02 30.26 -5.90
C ALA A 204 -1.67 29.81 -6.49
N LEU A 205 -1.65 28.67 -7.16
CA LEU A 205 -0.49 28.15 -7.90
C LEU A 205 -0.42 28.72 -9.32
N ASP A 206 -1.57 29.11 -9.89
CA ASP A 206 -1.65 29.68 -11.22
C ASP A 206 -0.78 30.95 -11.32
N GLY A 207 0.01 31.06 -12.39
CA GLY A 207 1.00 32.13 -12.59
C GLY A 207 2.23 32.11 -11.67
N LYS A 208 2.36 31.14 -10.75
CA LYS A 208 3.59 30.97 -9.93
C LYS A 208 4.56 29.92 -10.47
N VAL A 209 4.08 29.06 -11.36
CA VAL A 209 4.83 27.98 -12.00
C VAL A 209 4.46 27.94 -13.47
N GLU A 210 5.37 27.39 -14.29
CA GLU A 210 5.12 27.20 -15.71
C GLU A 210 3.91 26.28 -15.95
N PRO A 211 3.10 26.51 -17.00
CA PRO A 211 1.86 25.75 -17.24
C PRO A 211 2.05 24.23 -17.32
N ASP A 212 3.17 23.77 -17.89
CA ASP A 212 3.54 22.35 -18.02
C ASP A 212 3.96 21.72 -16.68
N GLN A 213 4.30 22.54 -15.67
CA GLN A 213 4.72 22.08 -14.35
C GLN A 213 3.58 22.06 -13.33
N ILE A 214 2.41 22.61 -13.66
CA ILE A 214 1.26 22.74 -12.73
C ILE A 214 0.88 21.38 -12.13
N ASP A 215 0.76 20.34 -12.95
CA ASP A 215 0.32 19.02 -12.47
C ASP A 215 1.33 18.36 -11.53
N PHE A 216 2.63 18.51 -11.84
CA PHE A 216 3.70 18.05 -10.96
C PHE A 216 3.65 18.79 -9.61
N TYR A 217 3.51 20.12 -9.63
CA TYR A 217 3.50 20.93 -8.41
C TYR A 217 2.24 20.70 -7.56
N LEU A 218 1.06 20.55 -8.16
CA LEU A 218 -0.16 20.20 -7.42
C LEU A 218 -0.01 18.85 -6.73
N THR A 219 0.49 17.84 -7.45
CA THR A 219 0.73 16.51 -6.89
C THR A 219 1.78 16.57 -5.77
N ALA A 220 2.86 17.34 -5.97
CA ALA A 220 3.90 17.52 -4.97
C ALA A 220 3.41 18.26 -3.70
N ILE A 221 2.50 19.24 -3.82
CA ILE A 221 1.88 19.92 -2.67
C ILE A 221 1.05 18.92 -1.86
N VAL A 222 0.24 18.08 -2.52
CA VAL A 222 -0.51 17.01 -1.84
C VAL A 222 0.45 16.05 -1.16
N CYS A 223 1.45 15.53 -1.87
CA CYS A 223 2.44 14.61 -1.29
C CYS A 223 3.21 15.23 -0.13
N GLN A 224 3.52 16.53 -0.19
CA GLN A 224 4.19 17.26 0.87
C GLN A 224 3.34 17.34 2.14
N HIS A 225 2.03 17.55 1.99
CA HIS A 225 1.07 17.50 3.10
C HIS A 225 1.04 16.11 3.74
N LEU A 226 1.05 15.05 2.92
CA LEU A 226 1.04 13.66 3.41
C LEU A 226 2.29 13.27 4.22
N THR A 227 3.40 13.98 4.06
CA THR A 227 4.62 13.73 4.88
C THR A 227 4.41 13.99 6.38
N THR A 228 3.34 14.70 6.76
CA THR A 228 2.98 14.92 8.17
C THR A 228 2.39 13.68 8.84
N TYR A 229 1.93 12.70 8.04
CA TYR A 229 1.33 11.46 8.50
C TYR A 229 2.33 10.30 8.38
N ARG A 230 2.42 9.50 9.44
CA ARG A 230 3.33 8.34 9.47
C ARG A 230 2.69 7.08 8.92
N ALA A 231 1.42 6.82 9.24
CA ALA A 231 0.73 5.60 8.82
C ALA A 231 0.07 5.80 7.45
N MET A 232 0.10 4.76 6.61
CA MET A 232 -0.56 4.78 5.30
C MET A 232 -2.07 5.02 5.42
N MET A 233 -2.71 4.45 6.43
CA MET A 233 -4.16 4.60 6.60
C MET A 233 -4.56 6.05 6.85
N ASP A 234 -3.81 6.75 7.70
CA ASP A 234 -4.04 8.18 7.97
C ASP A 234 -3.87 9.02 6.69
N LYS A 235 -2.88 8.68 5.86
CA LYS A 235 -2.66 9.34 4.56
C LYS A 235 -3.85 9.13 3.62
N LEU A 236 -4.37 7.90 3.54
CA LEU A 236 -5.52 7.60 2.67
C LEU A 236 -6.80 8.30 3.13
N GLU A 237 -7.05 8.33 4.45
CA GLU A 237 -8.16 9.10 5.01
C GLU A 237 -8.04 10.59 4.68
N GLU A 238 -6.85 11.16 4.83
CA GLU A 238 -6.61 12.58 4.55
C GLU A 238 -6.76 12.92 3.06
N VAL A 239 -6.21 12.10 2.17
CA VAL A 239 -6.35 12.31 0.71
C VAL A 239 -7.82 12.27 0.31
N VAL A 240 -8.57 11.29 0.81
CA VAL A 240 -10.00 11.18 0.53
C VAL A 240 -10.75 12.40 1.08
N LEU A 241 -10.50 12.79 2.32
CA LEU A 241 -11.13 13.96 2.95
C LEU A 241 -10.88 15.25 2.16
N LYS A 242 -9.64 15.46 1.70
CA LYS A 242 -9.24 16.71 1.03
C LYS A 242 -9.64 16.76 -0.45
N LEU A 243 -9.70 15.61 -1.13
CA LEU A 243 -9.76 15.58 -2.60
C LEU A 243 -11.03 14.95 -3.19
N ALA A 244 -11.77 14.10 -2.46
CA ALA A 244 -12.89 13.32 -3.01
C ALA A 244 -14.09 14.15 -3.53
N ALA A 245 -14.21 15.40 -3.08
CA ALA A 245 -15.27 16.32 -3.48
C ALA A 245 -14.73 17.56 -4.22
N THR A 246 -13.57 17.41 -4.87
CA THR A 246 -12.90 18.50 -5.60
C THR A 246 -13.09 18.36 -7.12
N ASN A 247 -12.34 19.14 -7.90
CA ASN A 247 -12.39 19.06 -9.36
C ASN A 247 -11.65 17.81 -9.89
N ASP A 248 -11.71 17.61 -11.21
CA ASP A 248 -11.12 16.41 -11.84
C ASP A 248 -9.61 16.27 -11.57
N LYS A 249 -8.85 17.37 -11.36
CA LYS A 249 -7.43 17.30 -11.02
C LYS A 249 -7.19 16.76 -9.62
N GLY A 250 -7.94 17.23 -8.62
CA GLY A 250 -7.84 16.72 -7.26
C GLY A 250 -8.27 15.25 -7.19
N MET A 251 -9.33 14.90 -7.91
CA MET A 251 -9.79 13.51 -8.06
C MET A 251 -8.74 12.60 -8.71
N ALA A 252 -8.04 13.07 -9.75
CA ALA A 252 -6.97 12.30 -10.38
C ALA A 252 -5.78 12.05 -9.44
N ILE A 253 -5.43 13.03 -8.59
CA ILE A 253 -4.37 12.86 -7.58
C ILE A 253 -4.81 11.86 -6.50
N LEU A 254 -6.07 11.94 -6.04
CA LEU A 254 -6.64 10.96 -5.12
C LEU A 254 -6.56 9.56 -5.71
N ASP A 255 -7.07 9.38 -6.94
CA ASP A 255 -7.11 8.09 -7.61
C ASP A 255 -5.71 7.48 -7.74
N ARG A 256 -4.74 8.30 -8.13
CA ARG A 256 -3.34 7.92 -8.25
C ARG A 256 -2.73 7.44 -6.93
N ILE A 257 -2.86 8.22 -5.86
CA ILE A 257 -2.27 7.88 -4.56
C ILE A 257 -2.95 6.64 -3.97
N PHE A 258 -4.28 6.54 -4.09
CA PHE A 258 -5.03 5.40 -3.59
C PHE A 258 -4.69 4.11 -4.36
N ALA A 259 -4.56 4.20 -5.69
CA ALA A 259 -4.14 3.09 -6.54
C ALA A 259 -2.76 2.56 -6.15
N ASP A 260 -1.79 3.46 -5.92
CA ASP A 260 -0.44 3.09 -5.51
C ASP A 260 -0.45 2.42 -4.12
N ALA A 261 -1.17 3.00 -3.16
CA ALA A 261 -1.23 2.51 -1.79
C ALA A 261 -1.84 1.10 -1.64
N ILE A 262 -2.78 0.71 -2.50
CA ILE A 262 -3.36 -0.65 -2.48
C ILE A 262 -2.27 -1.73 -2.62
N PHE A 263 -1.18 -1.44 -3.35
CA PHE A 263 -0.07 -2.36 -3.53
C PHE A 263 0.86 -2.45 -2.32
N SER A 264 0.80 -1.49 -1.39
CA SER A 264 1.61 -1.50 -0.18
C SER A 264 1.25 -2.68 0.72
N PRO A 265 2.26 -3.34 1.34
CA PRO A 265 2.01 -4.50 2.21
C PRO A 265 1.04 -4.18 3.35
N GLY A 266 0.00 -5.00 3.52
CA GLY A 266 -0.95 -4.86 4.63
C GLY A 266 -2.13 -3.92 4.37
N VAL A 267 -1.96 -2.88 3.55
CA VAL A 267 -2.98 -1.83 3.32
C VAL A 267 -4.33 -2.40 2.90
N LEU A 268 -4.37 -3.30 1.91
CA LEU A 268 -5.64 -3.89 1.48
C LEU A 268 -6.34 -4.64 2.64
N ARG A 269 -5.59 -5.34 3.49
CA ARG A 269 -6.14 -6.04 4.66
C ARG A 269 -6.65 -5.04 5.70
N ASP A 270 -5.95 -3.93 5.90
CA ASP A 270 -6.34 -2.91 6.86
C ASP A 270 -7.63 -2.18 6.42
N LEU A 271 -7.79 -1.95 5.11
CA LEU A 271 -8.99 -1.35 4.51
C LEU A 271 -10.24 -2.24 4.59
N VAL A 272 -10.08 -3.56 4.42
CA VAL A 272 -11.21 -4.49 4.24
C VAL A 272 -11.43 -5.45 5.41
N GLY A 273 -10.47 -5.52 6.33
CA GLY A 273 -10.46 -6.46 7.45
C GLY A 273 -10.02 -7.88 7.04
N PRO A 274 -9.89 -8.79 8.04
CA PRO A 274 -9.49 -10.17 7.79
C PRO A 274 -10.55 -10.92 6.96
N GLN A 275 -10.09 -11.63 5.93
CA GLN A 275 -10.95 -12.47 5.09
C GLN A 275 -10.87 -13.93 5.52
N VAL A 276 -12.04 -14.59 5.60
CA VAL A 276 -12.16 -15.98 6.08
C VAL A 276 -11.75 -17.01 5.03
N SER A 277 -11.87 -16.65 3.75
CA SER A 277 -11.57 -17.52 2.61
C SER A 277 -11.14 -16.68 1.40
N LEU A 278 -10.58 -17.32 0.37
CA LEU A 278 -10.25 -16.66 -0.90
C LEU A 278 -11.53 -16.27 -1.65
N LEU A 279 -12.60 -17.06 -1.52
CA LEU A 279 -13.92 -16.73 -2.07
C LEU A 279 -14.43 -15.40 -1.52
N ALA A 280 -14.41 -15.24 -0.20
CA ALA A 280 -14.85 -14.01 0.46
C ALA A 280 -14.02 -12.79 0.00
N GLN A 281 -12.71 -12.99 -0.24
CA GLN A 281 -11.86 -11.94 -0.79
C GLN A 281 -12.25 -11.56 -2.23
N VAL A 282 -12.58 -12.54 -3.08
CA VAL A 282 -13.04 -12.30 -4.45
C VAL A 282 -14.37 -11.55 -4.45
N GLU A 283 -15.35 -12.01 -3.68
CA GLU A 283 -16.67 -11.38 -3.53
C GLU A 283 -16.55 -9.94 -3.01
N LEU A 284 -15.71 -9.73 -1.99
CA LEU A 284 -15.47 -8.40 -1.44
C LEU A 284 -14.81 -7.46 -2.44
N THR A 285 -13.86 -7.96 -3.25
CA THR A 285 -13.25 -7.17 -4.32
C THR A 285 -14.32 -6.75 -5.34
N ILE A 286 -15.25 -7.64 -5.67
CA ILE A 286 -16.38 -7.34 -6.55
C ILE A 286 -17.31 -6.29 -5.91
N GLU A 287 -17.67 -6.43 -4.63
CA GLU A 287 -18.48 -5.44 -3.89
C GLU A 287 -17.83 -4.05 -3.94
N ILE A 288 -16.51 -3.97 -3.70
CA ILE A 288 -15.74 -2.73 -3.74
C ILE A 288 -15.78 -2.13 -5.15
N MET A 289 -15.52 -2.92 -6.18
CA MET A 289 -15.51 -2.46 -7.56
C MET A 289 -16.88 -1.99 -8.07
N THR A 290 -17.96 -2.52 -7.53
CA THR A 290 -19.33 -2.22 -7.97
C THR A 290 -20.02 -1.13 -7.15
N GLY A 291 -19.30 -0.46 -6.23
CA GLY A 291 -19.88 0.58 -5.38
C GLY A 291 -20.81 0.03 -4.30
N GLN A 292 -20.75 -1.28 -4.01
CA GLN A 292 -21.60 -1.95 -3.03
C GLN A 292 -20.95 -2.08 -1.66
N TYR A 293 -19.66 -1.76 -1.53
CA TYR A 293 -18.97 -1.77 -0.25
C TYR A 293 -19.50 -0.67 0.69
N ARG A 294 -19.71 -1.01 1.98
CA ARG A 294 -20.33 -0.13 2.99
C ARG A 294 -19.47 0.07 4.24
N GLY A 295 -18.15 -0.13 4.13
CA GLY A 295 -17.20 0.13 5.22
C GLY A 295 -17.31 -0.89 6.35
N LYS A 296 -16.67 -2.05 6.20
CA LYS A 296 -16.71 -3.15 7.18
C LYS A 296 -15.71 -2.97 8.34
N THR A 297 -14.77 -2.03 8.23
CA THR A 297 -13.80 -1.67 9.26
C THR A 297 -14.02 -0.24 9.77
N PRO A 298 -13.82 0.03 11.07
CA PRO A 298 -14.02 1.36 11.65
C PRO A 298 -12.97 2.38 11.17
N PHE A 299 -11.75 1.93 10.88
CA PHE A 299 -10.65 2.73 10.34
C PHE A 299 -10.38 2.27 8.91
N GLY A 300 -10.19 3.18 7.95
CA GLY A 300 -9.99 2.82 6.54
C GLY A 300 -11.24 2.38 5.76
N GLY A 301 -12.21 1.74 6.42
CA GLY A 301 -13.38 1.17 5.76
C GLY A 301 -14.32 2.23 5.17
N GLN A 302 -14.48 3.37 5.85
CA GLN A 302 -15.36 4.44 5.39
C GLN A 302 -14.78 5.17 4.17
N CYS A 303 -13.48 5.46 4.18
CA CYS A 303 -12.82 6.08 3.03
C CYS A 303 -12.79 5.12 1.84
N LEU A 304 -12.59 3.81 2.03
CA LEU A 304 -12.76 2.83 0.95
C LEU A 304 -14.21 2.75 0.44
N ALA A 305 -15.23 2.91 1.28
CA ALA A 305 -16.63 2.94 0.83
C ALA A 305 -16.90 4.13 -0.10
N LEU A 306 -16.36 5.31 0.21
CA LEU A 306 -16.45 6.48 -0.66
C LEU A 306 -15.69 6.26 -1.98
N VAL A 307 -14.47 5.73 -1.93
CA VAL A 307 -13.69 5.40 -3.14
C VAL A 307 -14.36 4.32 -3.99
N SER A 308 -15.02 3.34 -3.36
CA SER A 308 -15.83 2.31 -4.01
C SER A 308 -16.98 2.94 -4.81
N GLU A 309 -17.70 3.91 -4.22
CA GLU A 309 -18.75 4.66 -4.90
C GLU A 309 -18.20 5.49 -6.07
N LEU A 310 -17.13 6.24 -5.85
CA LEU A 310 -16.47 7.05 -6.89
C LEU A 310 -16.02 6.19 -8.07
N MET A 311 -15.44 5.02 -7.78
CA MET A 311 -15.02 4.04 -8.76
C MET A 311 -16.19 3.48 -9.58
N SER A 312 -17.33 3.17 -8.95
CA SER A 312 -18.52 2.70 -9.69
C SER A 312 -19.09 3.76 -10.65
N HIS A 313 -18.82 5.04 -10.39
CA HIS A 313 -19.17 6.17 -11.27
C HIS A 313 -18.06 6.52 -12.27
N GLY A 314 -16.99 5.72 -12.36
CA GLY A 314 -15.89 5.92 -13.30
C GLY A 314 -14.93 7.07 -12.93
N LYS A 315 -14.94 7.54 -11.68
CA LYS A 315 -14.10 8.67 -11.22
C LYS A 315 -12.73 8.25 -10.68
N CYS A 316 -12.52 6.96 -10.40
CA CYS A 316 -11.23 6.42 -9.91
C CYS A 316 -10.74 5.24 -10.79
N PRO A 317 -10.42 5.48 -12.08
CA PRO A 317 -10.02 4.43 -13.01
C PRO A 317 -8.71 3.71 -12.65
N GLU A 318 -7.72 4.40 -12.06
CA GLU A 318 -6.43 3.80 -11.67
C GLU A 318 -6.59 2.87 -10.47
N THR A 319 -7.40 3.29 -9.49
CA THR A 319 -7.80 2.48 -8.33
C THR A 319 -8.60 1.26 -8.77
N ALA A 320 -9.52 1.42 -9.72
CA ALA A 320 -10.24 0.31 -10.34
C ALA A 320 -9.29 -0.70 -10.98
N ALA A 321 -8.28 -0.22 -11.69
CA ALA A 321 -7.26 -1.07 -12.27
C ALA A 321 -6.48 -1.83 -11.18
N ALA A 322 -6.21 -1.22 -10.02
CA ALA A 322 -5.52 -1.89 -8.92
C ALA A 322 -6.37 -3.04 -8.35
N PHE A 323 -7.67 -2.82 -8.15
CA PHE A 323 -8.59 -3.90 -7.72
C PHE A 323 -8.75 -5.00 -8.77
N ARG A 324 -8.81 -4.68 -10.07
CA ARG A 324 -8.82 -5.68 -11.15
C ARG A 324 -7.59 -6.57 -11.11
N TYR A 325 -6.42 -5.98 -10.89
CA TYR A 325 -5.18 -6.74 -10.74
C TYR A 325 -5.27 -7.74 -9.56
N HIS A 326 -5.78 -7.31 -8.40
CA HIS A 326 -5.99 -8.21 -7.26
C HIS A 326 -7.02 -9.30 -7.53
N LEU A 327 -8.11 -8.99 -8.23
CA LEU A 327 -9.13 -9.95 -8.63
C LEU A 327 -8.54 -11.03 -9.54
N ILE A 328 -7.83 -10.64 -10.60
CA ILE A 328 -7.19 -11.57 -11.55
C ILE A 328 -6.23 -12.50 -10.82
N ARG A 329 -5.37 -11.97 -9.94
CA ARG A 329 -4.45 -12.78 -9.14
C ARG A 329 -5.17 -13.76 -8.20
N SER A 330 -6.28 -13.33 -7.61
CA SER A 330 -7.08 -14.18 -6.73
C SER A 330 -7.73 -15.33 -7.51
N LEU A 331 -8.25 -15.05 -8.70
CA LEU A 331 -8.82 -16.04 -9.61
C LEU A 331 -7.78 -17.00 -10.20
N ALA A 332 -6.57 -16.53 -10.49
CA ALA A 332 -5.47 -17.32 -11.02
C ALA A 332 -4.70 -18.12 -9.95
N SER A 333 -4.94 -17.86 -8.66
CA SER A 333 -4.27 -18.54 -7.55
C SER A 333 -4.64 -20.02 -7.47
N ASP A 334 -3.66 -20.86 -7.17
CA ASP A 334 -3.85 -22.30 -6.94
C ASP A 334 -4.42 -22.61 -5.53
N THR A 335 -4.56 -21.60 -4.67
CA THR A 335 -5.17 -21.77 -3.34
C THR A 335 -6.66 -22.06 -3.48
N PRO A 336 -7.22 -23.12 -2.87
CA PRO A 336 -8.67 -23.38 -2.90
C PRO A 336 -9.50 -22.17 -2.47
N PHE A 337 -10.70 -22.03 -3.03
CA PHE A 337 -11.58 -20.91 -2.68
C PHE A 337 -11.95 -20.90 -1.20
N ASP A 338 -12.21 -22.08 -0.63
CA ASP A 338 -12.33 -22.28 0.81
C ASP A 338 -11.58 -23.56 1.21
N ARG A 339 -10.64 -23.44 2.15
CA ARG A 339 -9.88 -24.60 2.65
C ARG A 339 -10.74 -25.57 3.46
N ARG A 340 -11.87 -25.11 4.01
CA ARG A 340 -12.82 -25.93 4.77
C ARG A 340 -13.74 -26.72 3.84
N GLU A 341 -13.90 -26.29 2.60
CA GLU A 341 -14.78 -26.86 1.59
C GLU A 341 -14.02 -27.00 0.27
N ASN A 342 -13.06 -27.93 0.25
CA ASN A 342 -12.13 -28.14 -0.86
C ASN A 342 -12.58 -29.28 -1.79
N GLU A 343 -13.89 -29.45 -1.99
CA GLU A 343 -14.41 -30.41 -2.97
C GLU A 343 -14.37 -29.77 -4.38
N PRO A 344 -13.66 -30.34 -5.36
CA PRO A 344 -13.46 -29.71 -6.67
C PRO A 344 -14.76 -29.36 -7.40
N ARG A 345 -15.80 -30.20 -7.29
CA ARG A 345 -17.12 -29.97 -7.90
C ARG A 345 -17.83 -28.75 -7.31
N LEU A 346 -17.77 -28.56 -5.99
CA LEU A 346 -18.36 -27.42 -5.31
C LEU A 346 -17.60 -26.13 -5.63
N GLU A 347 -16.27 -26.18 -5.67
CA GLU A 347 -15.45 -25.05 -6.09
C GLU A 347 -15.73 -24.64 -7.54
N LEU A 348 -15.90 -25.62 -8.45
CA LEU A 348 -16.25 -25.35 -9.84
C LEU A 348 -17.61 -24.66 -9.97
N GLY A 349 -18.62 -25.10 -9.21
CA GLY A 349 -19.94 -24.44 -9.18
C GLY A 349 -19.85 -22.97 -8.76
N LYS A 350 -19.05 -22.66 -7.73
CA LYS A 350 -18.78 -21.28 -7.27
C LYS A 350 -18.03 -20.46 -8.33
N LEU A 351 -17.05 -21.06 -8.99
CA LEU A 351 -16.28 -20.42 -10.07
C LEU A 351 -17.20 -20.01 -11.24
N GLU A 352 -18.15 -20.87 -11.64
CA GLU A 352 -19.09 -20.55 -12.72
C GLU A 352 -20.07 -19.43 -12.35
N GLN A 353 -20.52 -19.38 -11.08
CA GLN A 353 -21.35 -18.28 -10.59
C GLN A 353 -20.61 -16.94 -10.66
N ILE A 354 -19.36 -16.91 -10.18
CA ILE A 354 -18.50 -15.73 -10.29
C ILE A 354 -18.30 -15.36 -11.76
N ALA A 355 -17.95 -16.33 -12.63
CA ALA A 355 -17.71 -16.07 -14.04
C ALA A 355 -18.93 -15.44 -14.74
N LEU A 356 -20.15 -15.89 -14.40
CA LEU A 356 -21.38 -15.30 -14.92
C LEU A 356 -21.56 -13.86 -14.42
N GLN A 357 -21.32 -13.61 -13.13
CA GLN A 357 -21.44 -12.29 -12.52
C GLN A 357 -20.46 -11.28 -13.13
N LEU A 358 -19.20 -11.69 -13.36
CA LEU A 358 -18.15 -10.81 -13.90
C LEU A 358 -18.41 -10.39 -15.35
N LYS A 359 -19.03 -11.26 -16.18
CA LYS A 359 -19.31 -10.97 -17.59
C LYS A 359 -20.18 -9.73 -17.81
N THR A 360 -21.05 -9.41 -16.86
CA THR A 360 -21.98 -8.26 -16.97
C THR A 360 -21.39 -6.94 -16.47
N MET A 361 -20.18 -6.94 -15.91
CA MET A 361 -19.62 -5.77 -15.24
C MET A 361 -18.79 -4.90 -16.20
N ALA A 362 -19.31 -3.72 -16.54
CA ALA A 362 -18.62 -2.77 -17.42
C ALA A 362 -17.23 -2.34 -16.88
N ILE A 363 -17.08 -2.20 -15.56
CA ILE A 363 -15.83 -1.82 -14.92
C ILE A 363 -14.68 -2.82 -15.14
N LEU A 364 -15.00 -4.06 -15.53
CA LEU A 364 -14.03 -5.12 -15.80
C LEU A 364 -13.61 -5.20 -17.26
N GLN A 365 -14.34 -4.54 -18.18
CA GLN A 365 -14.08 -4.59 -19.64
C GLN A 365 -12.60 -4.45 -20.04
N PRO A 366 -11.82 -3.50 -19.47
CA PRO A 366 -10.41 -3.34 -19.85
C PRO A 366 -9.55 -4.59 -19.66
N ASP A 367 -9.86 -5.42 -18.65
CA ASP A 367 -9.05 -6.59 -18.28
C ASP A 367 -9.80 -7.91 -18.45
N MET A 368 -10.94 -7.92 -19.18
CA MET A 368 -11.72 -9.14 -19.40
C MET A 368 -10.91 -10.29 -20.01
N PRO A 369 -9.99 -10.09 -20.98
CA PRO A 369 -9.17 -11.18 -21.50
C PRO A 369 -8.36 -11.89 -20.41
N ALA A 370 -7.72 -11.14 -19.51
CA ALA A 370 -6.94 -11.69 -18.40
C ALA A 370 -7.83 -12.37 -17.34
N ILE A 371 -9.02 -11.82 -17.10
CA ILE A 371 -10.03 -12.45 -16.21
C ILE A 371 -10.48 -13.80 -16.78
N HIS A 372 -10.79 -13.87 -18.09
CA HIS A 372 -11.15 -15.12 -18.74
C HIS A 372 -10.02 -16.14 -18.65
N GLU A 373 -8.78 -15.74 -18.94
CA GLU A 373 -7.62 -16.63 -18.82
C GLU A 373 -7.45 -17.20 -17.40
N ALA A 374 -7.59 -16.35 -16.37
CA ALA A 374 -7.53 -16.76 -14.98
C ALA A 374 -8.63 -17.77 -14.60
N ILE A 375 -9.86 -17.54 -15.06
CA ILE A 375 -10.99 -18.47 -14.88
C ILE A 375 -10.72 -19.79 -15.59
N GLU A 376 -10.31 -19.77 -16.86
CA GLU A 376 -10.03 -20.99 -17.63
C GLU A 376 -8.89 -21.82 -17.03
N ARG A 377 -7.84 -21.14 -16.51
CA ARG A 377 -6.75 -21.82 -15.82
C ARG A 377 -7.26 -22.57 -14.60
N ARG A 378 -8.06 -21.90 -13.75
CA ARG A 378 -8.62 -22.52 -12.55
C ARG A 378 -9.61 -23.64 -12.91
N ARG A 379 -10.46 -23.42 -13.91
CA ARG A 379 -11.41 -24.43 -14.41
C ARG A 379 -10.68 -25.70 -14.83
N ARG A 380 -9.61 -25.59 -15.63
CA ARG A 380 -8.79 -26.74 -16.06
C ARG A 380 -8.19 -27.49 -14.88
N ARG A 381 -7.66 -26.78 -13.88
CA ARG A 381 -7.15 -27.40 -12.64
C ARG A 381 -8.25 -28.19 -11.93
N LEU A 382 -9.41 -27.58 -11.69
CA LEU A 382 -10.51 -28.24 -10.99
C LEU A 382 -11.01 -29.48 -11.72
N HIS A 383 -11.05 -29.47 -13.06
CA HIS A 383 -11.40 -30.65 -13.85
C HIS A 383 -10.36 -31.77 -13.75
N ASN A 384 -9.07 -31.44 -13.64
CA ASN A 384 -8.01 -32.43 -13.46
C ASN A 384 -8.00 -33.03 -12.04
N ASP A 385 -8.51 -32.28 -11.05
CA ASP A 385 -8.61 -32.70 -9.65
C ASP A 385 -9.92 -33.51 -9.36
N MET A 386 -10.85 -33.57 -10.33
CA MET A 386 -12.11 -34.35 -10.27
C MET A 386 -11.93 -35.77 -10.78
#